data_AF-A0A8T6F1C4-F1
#
_entry.id   AF-A0A8T6F1C4-F1
#
_cell.length_a   1.000
_cell.length_b   1.000
_cell.length_c   1.000
_cell.angle_alpha   90.00
_cell.angle_beta   90.00
_cell.angle_gamma   90.00
#
_symmetry.space_group_name_H-M   'P 1'
#
loop_
_entity.id
_entity.type
_entity.pdbx_description
1 polymer ?
#
loop_
_entity_poly.entity_id
_entity_poly.type
_entity_poly.pdbx_seq_one_letter_code
_entity_poly.pdbx_strand_id
1 'polypeptide(L)' 'MEALLDGEPPSALFNLRSATFRKSGIDPESLTEERMLDLLVEEPRYWKRPVAVVDGKLMAGANAKQLGAALGF' A
#
# COMPACT_ATOMS: atom_id res chain seq x y z
N MET A 1 -9.64 -6.41 5.49
CA MET A 1 -8.77 -5.31 5.00
C MET A 1 -8.83 -4.10 5.92
N GLU A 2 -10.00 -3.74 6.43
CA GLU A 2 -10.20 -2.60 7.35
C GLU A 2 -9.25 -2.61 8.56
N ALA A 3 -9.06 -3.77 9.21
CA ALA A 3 -8.13 -3.92 10.33
C ALA A 3 -6.66 -3.64 9.97
N LEU A 4 -6.26 -3.73 8.71
CA LEU A 4 -4.91 -3.40 8.25
C LEU A 4 -4.77 -1.92 7.90
N LEU A 5 -5.84 -1.33 7.36
CA LEU A 5 -5.84 0.06 6.93
C LEU A 5 -5.81 1.02 8.12
N ASP A 6 -6.36 0.64 9.28
CA ASP A 6 -6.38 1.48 10.50
C ASP A 6 -6.89 2.91 10.23
N GLY A 7 -7.91 3.03 9.38
CA GLY A 7 -8.48 4.32 8.96
C GLY A 7 -7.76 5.01 7.79
N GLU A 8 -6.62 4.50 7.31
CA GLU A 8 -5.97 4.98 6.10
C GLU A 8 -6.74 4.56 4.82
N PRO A 9 -6.73 5.39 3.76
CA PRO A 9 -7.34 5.00 2.50
C PRO A 9 -6.52 3.90 1.79
N PRO A 10 -7.14 3.01 0.98
CA PRO A 10 -6.46 2.04 0.13
C PRO A 10 -5.30 2.62 -0.71
N SER A 11 -5.42 3.86 -1.18
CA SER A 11 -4.36 4.59 -1.88
C SER A 11 -3.04 4.73 -1.08
N ALA A 12 -3.10 4.71 0.25
CA ALA A 12 -1.93 4.68 1.13
C ALA A 12 -1.08 3.42 0.90
N LEU A 13 -1.71 2.29 0.59
CA LEU A 13 -1.08 1.00 0.29
C LEU A 13 -0.84 0.76 -1.20
N PHE A 14 -1.44 1.54 -2.10
CA PHE A 14 -1.35 1.29 -3.55
C PHE A 14 -0.08 1.84 -4.20
N ASN A 15 0.57 1.04 -5.04
CA ASN A 15 1.81 1.35 -5.77
C ASN A 15 1.53 1.63 -7.26
N LEU A 16 1.08 2.85 -7.55
CA LEU A 16 0.86 3.36 -8.91
C LEU A 16 2.14 3.38 -9.78
N ARG A 17 3.32 3.36 -9.14
CA ARG A 17 4.62 3.38 -9.85
C ARG A 17 5.13 1.98 -10.18
N SER A 18 4.45 0.92 -9.75
CA SER A 18 4.89 -0.45 -9.99
C SER A 18 4.88 -0.77 -11.50
N ALA A 19 5.86 -1.56 -11.94
CA ALA A 19 5.96 -1.98 -13.33
C ALA A 19 4.73 -2.82 -13.75
N THR A 20 4.19 -3.62 -12.83
CA THR A 20 2.96 -4.40 -13.07
C THR A 20 1.76 -3.50 -13.30
N PHE A 21 1.62 -2.43 -12.50
CA PHE A 21 0.47 -1.53 -12.65
C PHE A 21 0.55 -0.74 -13.95
N ARG A 22 1.73 -0.22 -14.31
CA ARG A 22 1.93 0.48 -15.60
C ARG A 22 1.61 -0.39 -16.82
N LYS A 23 1.79 -1.71 -16.71
CA LYS A 23 1.48 -2.68 -17.79
C LYS A 23 0.01 -3.11 -17.81
N SER A 24 -0.79 -2.76 -16.79
CA SER A 24 -2.20 -3.15 -16.70
C SER A 24 -3.10 -2.40 -17.70
N GLY A 25 -2.65 -1.23 -18.18
CA GLY A 25 -3.46 -0.35 -19.04
C GLY A 25 -4.56 0.42 -18.29
N ILE A 26 -4.64 0.30 -16.97
CA ILE A 26 -5.59 1.04 -16.13
C ILE A 26 -5.14 2.50 -16.03
N ASP A 27 -6.06 3.42 -16.26
CA ASP A 27 -5.84 4.86 -16.07
C ASP A 27 -5.80 5.20 -14.56
N PRO A 28 -4.67 5.73 -14.03
CA PRO A 28 -4.57 6.11 -12.63
C PRO A 28 -5.61 7.14 -12.17
N GLU A 29 -6.01 8.07 -13.05
CA GLU A 29 -6.95 9.15 -12.69
C GLU A 29 -8.39 8.65 -12.55
N SER A 30 -8.69 7.48 -13.11
CA SER A 30 -10.01 6.84 -13.03
C SER A 30 -10.24 6.03 -11.74
N LEU A 31 -9.20 5.85 -10.91
CA LEU A 31 -9.25 4.95 -9.76
C LEU A 31 -9.93 5.59 -8.55
N THR A 32 -11.01 4.96 -8.09
CA THR A 32 -11.61 5.22 -6.78
C THR A 32 -10.90 4.42 -5.69
N GLU A 33 -11.05 4.83 -4.42
CA GLU A 33 -10.52 4.08 -3.28
C GLU A 33 -11.06 2.64 -3.22
N GLU A 34 -12.35 2.45 -3.53
CA GLU A 34 -12.98 1.13 -3.63
C GLU A 34 -12.33 0.27 -4.71
N ARG A 35 -12.10 0.83 -5.91
CA ARG A 35 -11.43 0.07 -6.97
C ARG A 35 -9.97 -0.23 -6.64
N MET A 36 -9.27 0.69 -5.97
CA MET A 36 -7.90 0.43 -5.48
C MET A 36 -7.87 -0.71 -4.47
N LEU A 37 -8.87 -0.77 -3.57
CA LEU A 37 -9.02 -1.85 -2.61
C LEU A 37 -9.18 -3.21 -3.31
N ASP A 38 -10.10 -3.31 -4.27
CA ASP A 38 -10.30 -4.54 -5.05
C ASP A 38 -9.01 -4.96 -5.75
N LEU A 39 -8.32 -4.02 -6.40
CA LEU A 39 -7.08 -4.29 -7.11
C LEU A 39 -5.95 -4.75 -6.17
N LEU A 40 -5.89 -4.28 -4.93
CA LEU A 40 -4.92 -4.78 -3.94
C LEU A 40 -5.18 -6.25 -3.57
N VAL A 41 -6.46 -6.66 -3.54
CA VAL A 41 -6.85 -8.05 -3.27
C VAL A 41 -6.61 -8.94 -4.50
N GLU A 42 -6.98 -8.47 -5.69
CA GLU A 42 -6.82 -9.18 -6.96
C GLU A 42 -5.35 -9.37 -7.34
N GLU A 43 -4.52 -8.34 -7.15
CA GLU A 43 -3.12 -8.31 -7.59
C GLU A 43 -2.18 -7.80 -6.47
N PRO A 44 -1.63 -8.71 -5.66
CA PRO A 44 -0.75 -8.36 -4.54
C PRO A 44 0.52 -7.57 -4.94
N ARG A 45 0.93 -7.56 -6.21
CA ARG A 45 2.09 -6.75 -6.67
C ARG A 45 1.79 -5.26 -6.68
N TYR A 46 0.52 -4.85 -6.58
CA TYR A 46 0.15 -3.43 -6.46
C TYR A 46 0.37 -2.85 -5.07
N TRP A 47 0.76 -3.65 -4.09
CA TRP A 47 1.07 -3.13 -2.77
C TRP A 47 2.38 -2.34 -2.76
N LYS A 48 2.41 -1.21 -2.03
CA LYS A 48 3.62 -0.52 -1.61
C LYS A 48 4.32 -1.39 -0.57
N ARG A 49 5.56 -1.79 -0.87
CA ARG A 49 6.31 -2.74 -0.05
C ARG A 49 7.55 -2.07 0.56
N PRO A 50 7.93 -2.44 1.78
CA PRO A 50 7.23 -3.37 2.70
C PRO A 50 5.93 -2.78 3.27
N VAL A 51 5.05 -3.64 3.79
CA VAL A 51 3.89 -3.24 4.60
C VAL A 51 4.15 -3.78 6.00
N ALA A 52 4.18 -2.91 6.99
CA ALA A 52 4.35 -3.28 8.38
C ALA A 52 3.28 -2.60 9.24
N VAL A 53 2.91 -3.22 10.36
CA VAL A 53 2.11 -2.60 11.41
C VAL A 53 2.95 -2.65 12.68
N VAL A 54 3.29 -1.49 13.23
CA VAL A 54 4.12 -1.35 14.44
C VAL A 54 3.33 -0.52 15.44
N ASP A 55 3.07 -1.08 16.63
CA ASP A 55 2.25 -0.45 17.68
C ASP A 55 0.89 0.04 17.17
N GLY A 56 0.23 -0.78 16.33
CA GLY A 56 -1.06 -0.47 15.70
C GLY A 56 -0.97 0.45 14.48
N LYS A 57 0.17 1.10 14.24
CA LYS A 57 0.33 2.04 13.14
C LYS A 57 0.78 1.37 11.85
N LEU A 58 0.02 1.60 10.77
CA LEU A 58 0.38 1.16 9.44
C LEU A 58 1.60 1.92 8.88
N MET A 59 2.56 1.16 8.34
CA MET A 59 3.76 1.66 7.68
C MET A 59 3.83 1.07 6.26
N ALA A 60 3.33 1.82 5.28
CA ALA A 60 3.34 1.44 3.87
C ALA A 60 4.60 1.97 3.14
N GLY A 61 5.37 1.07 2.52
CA GLY A 61 6.56 1.43 1.74
C GLY A 61 7.74 1.95 2.57
N ALA A 62 7.79 1.61 3.87
CA ALA A 62 8.85 2.09 4.75
C ALA A 62 10.23 1.56 4.36
N ASN A 63 11.23 2.43 4.34
CA ASN A 63 12.62 2.02 4.16
C ASN A 63 13.24 1.50 5.46
N ALA A 64 14.43 0.89 5.36
CA ALA A 64 15.12 0.30 6.52
C ALA A 64 15.35 1.30 7.67
N LYS A 65 15.66 2.56 7.36
CA LYS A 65 15.84 3.61 8.38
C LYS A 65 14.54 3.92 9.13
N GLN A 66 13.43 4.01 8.41
CA GLN A 66 12.11 4.26 8.99
C GLN A 66 11.65 3.09 9.87
N LEU A 67 11.87 1.85 9.41
CA LEU A 67 11.57 0.66 10.19
C LEU A 67 12.46 0.54 11.43
N GLY A 68 13.77 0.81 11.30
CA GLY A 68 14.69 0.82 12.45
C GLY A 68 14.24 1.78 13.54
N ALA A 69 13.94 3.03 13.16
CA ALA A 69 13.44 4.03 14.10
C ALA A 69 12.12 3.60 14.79
N ALA A 70 11.19 2.97 14.06
CA ALA A 70 9.94 2.49 14.62
C ALA A 70 10.12 1.29 15.57
N LEU A 71 11.15 0.48 15.35
CA LEU A 71 11.45 -0.72 16.15
C LEU A 71 12.49 -0.47 17.26
N GLY A 72 13.06 0.74 17.34
CA GLY A 72 14.05 1.12 18.36
C GLY A 72 15.50 0.69 18.04
N PHE A 73 15.84 0.49 16.76
CA PHE A 73 17.20 0.21 16.29
C PHE A 73 17.91 1.43 15.71
#